data_AF-A0A9D7RCC2-F1
#
_entry.id   AF-A0A9D7RCC2-F1
#
_cell.length_a   1.000
_cell.length_b   1.000
_cell.length_c   1.000
_cell.angle_alpha   90.00
_cell.angle_beta   90.00
_cell.angle_gamma   90.00
#
_symmetry.space_group_name_H-M   'P 1'
#
loop_
_entity.id
_entity.type
_entity.pdbx_description
1 polymer ?
#
loop_
_entity_poly.entity_id
_entity_poly.type
_entity_poly.pdbx_seq_one_letter_code
_entity_poly.pdbx_strand_id
1 'polypeptide(L)'
;MLHHDLSWQEALADWWLNNENASSWKTTAGRHLLQQLPEASLHKLMVPLLQKRQYLLEDDQAATFLLCANSHAWSDELTLALLHPFKRFLAGGENPFWNIWHYARLLKVLAYQCNPGLINQLNSDWTIEAALGQRWQAEIDRMLTVIQFRAKMIRTFSHIG
;
A
#
# COMPACT_ATOMS: atom_id res chain seq x y z
N MET A 1 10.36 31.91 8.67
CA MET A 1 10.43 30.43 8.76
C MET A 1 9.65 29.88 7.56
N LEU A 2 10.34 29.38 6.53
CA LEU A 2 9.76 29.07 5.21
C LEU A 2 9.79 27.56 4.87
N HIS A 3 9.89 26.68 5.87
CA HIS A 3 10.09 25.23 5.67
C HIS A 3 8.96 24.32 6.20
N HIS A 4 7.82 24.88 6.61
CA HIS A 4 6.66 24.12 7.10
C HIS A 4 5.38 24.39 6.29
N ASP A 5 5.51 24.80 5.03
CA ASP A 5 4.35 24.92 4.16
C ASP A 5 4.01 23.54 3.62
N LEU A 6 2.95 22.95 4.19
CA LEU A 6 2.40 21.67 3.75
C LEU A 6 2.16 21.66 2.24
N SER A 7 1.75 22.78 1.65
CA SER A 7 1.53 22.90 0.20
C SER A 7 2.80 22.60 -0.59
N TRP A 8 3.95 23.08 -0.13
CA TRP A 8 5.24 22.82 -0.76
C TRP A 8 5.68 21.37 -0.61
N GLN A 9 5.45 20.77 0.57
CA GLN A 9 5.77 19.36 0.82
C GLN A 9 4.91 18.45 -0.06
N GLU A 10 3.61 18.73 -0.16
CA GLU A 10 2.68 18.01 -1.03
C GLU A 10 3.07 18.15 -2.50
N ALA A 11 3.39 19.37 -2.96
CA ALA A 11 3.78 19.60 -4.35
C ALA A 11 5.08 18.85 -4.72
N LEU A 12 6.06 18.84 -3.82
CA LEU A 12 7.31 18.12 -4.04
C LEU A 12 7.11 16.59 -4.00
N ALA A 13 6.28 16.11 -3.08
CA ALA A 13 5.91 14.70 -3.02
C ALA A 13 5.15 14.26 -4.28
N ASP A 14 4.16 15.03 -4.73
CA ASP A 14 3.42 14.78 -5.97
C ASP A 14 4.37 14.74 -7.17
N TRP A 15 5.31 15.69 -7.26
CA TRP A 15 6.32 15.67 -8.31
C TRP A 15 7.15 14.38 -8.29
N TRP A 16 7.65 13.94 -7.13
CA TRP A 16 8.40 12.67 -7.03
C TRP A 16 7.56 11.44 -7.36
N LEU A 17 6.29 11.41 -6.99
CA LEU A 17 5.38 10.29 -7.27
C LEU A 17 5.08 10.12 -8.76
N ASN A 18 5.07 11.23 -9.51
CA ASN A 18 4.80 11.25 -10.94
C ASN A 18 6.07 11.26 -11.82
N ASN A 19 7.27 11.38 -11.23
CA ASN A 19 8.54 11.40 -11.96
C ASN A 19 9.45 10.26 -11.49
N GLU A 20 9.28 9.07 -12.08
CA GLU A 20 9.94 7.83 -11.62
C GLU A 20 11.48 7.88 -11.68
N ASN A 21 12.03 8.69 -12.58
CA ASN A 21 13.48 8.89 -12.71
C ASN A 21 14.07 9.86 -11.67
N ALA A 22 13.22 10.53 -10.88
CA ALA A 22 13.71 11.44 -9.85
C ALA A 22 14.41 10.63 -8.74
N SER A 23 15.71 10.83 -8.59
CA SER A 23 16.49 10.18 -7.51
C SER A 23 16.58 11.03 -6.24
N SER A 24 16.17 12.30 -6.29
CA SER A 24 16.31 13.25 -5.18
C SER A 24 15.49 12.88 -3.93
N TRP A 25 14.36 12.17 -4.10
CA TRP A 25 13.61 11.62 -2.98
C TRP A 25 14.38 10.53 -2.21
N LYS A 26 15.35 9.86 -2.85
CA LYS A 26 16.15 8.78 -2.22
C LYS A 26 17.16 9.30 -1.20
N THR A 27 17.41 10.61 -1.16
CA THR A 27 18.25 11.27 -0.15
C THR A 27 17.63 11.21 1.25
N THR A 28 18.43 11.38 2.30
CA THR A 28 17.94 11.43 3.68
C THR A 28 16.85 12.49 3.87
N ALA A 29 17.05 13.68 3.30
CA ALA A 29 16.08 14.77 3.38
C ALA A 29 14.79 14.46 2.61
N GLY A 30 14.90 13.88 1.40
CA GLY A 30 13.74 13.50 0.60
C GLY A 30 12.89 12.41 1.26
N ARG A 31 13.53 11.37 1.79
CA ARG A 31 12.86 10.29 2.54
C ARG A 31 12.20 10.83 3.80
N HIS A 32 12.89 11.70 4.55
CA HIS A 32 12.34 12.33 5.73
C HIS A 32 11.10 13.16 5.39
N LEU A 33 11.10 13.94 4.30
CA LEU A 33 9.92 14.69 3.87
C LEU A 33 8.74 13.75 3.60
N LEU A 34 8.94 12.69 2.81
CA LEU A 34 7.90 11.70 2.51
C LEU A 34 7.35 11.01 3.78
N GLN A 35 8.20 10.74 4.76
CA GLN A 35 7.81 10.16 6.06
C GLN A 35 7.05 11.10 6.98
N GLN A 36 7.14 12.42 6.75
CA GLN A 36 6.48 13.43 7.56
C GLN A 36 5.18 13.95 6.92
N LEU A 37 4.79 13.41 5.75
CA LEU A 37 3.53 13.76 5.13
C LEU A 37 2.36 13.40 6.05
N PRO A 38 1.41 14.33 6.28
CA PRO A 38 0.18 14.02 6.99
C PRO A 38 -0.62 12.90 6.32
N GLU A 39 -1.44 12.20 7.10
CA GLU A 39 -2.34 11.14 6.59
C GLU A 39 -3.24 11.65 5.45
N ALA A 40 -3.82 12.84 5.60
CA ALA A 40 -4.65 13.45 4.56
C ALA A 40 -3.89 13.65 3.24
N SER A 41 -2.61 14.04 3.32
CA SER A 41 -1.74 14.22 2.16
C SER A 41 -1.38 12.87 1.53
N LEU A 42 -1.13 11.83 2.34
CA LEU A 42 -0.91 10.47 1.85
C LEU A 42 -2.11 10.01 1.00
N HIS A 43 -3.33 10.14 1.52
CA HIS A 43 -4.53 9.70 0.81
C HIS A 43 -4.78 10.55 -0.45
N LYS A 44 -4.66 11.87 -0.33
CA LYS A 44 -4.80 12.83 -1.44
C LYS A 44 -3.90 12.50 -2.63
N LEU A 45 -2.66 12.08 -2.37
CA LEU A 45 -1.66 11.81 -3.41
C LEU A 45 -1.71 10.35 -3.90
N MET A 46 -1.82 9.38 -3.01
CA MET A 46 -1.66 7.96 -3.36
C MET A 46 -2.88 7.35 -4.03
N VAL A 47 -4.10 7.72 -3.62
CA VAL A 47 -5.33 7.19 -4.22
C VAL A 47 -5.39 7.47 -5.72
N PRO A 48 -5.31 8.74 -6.19
CA PRO A 48 -5.37 9.02 -7.62
C PRO A 48 -4.17 8.45 -8.38
N LEU A 49 -2.98 8.39 -7.76
CA LEU A 49 -1.80 7.79 -8.38
C LEU A 49 -2.02 6.30 -8.68
N LEU A 50 -2.51 5.54 -7.70
CA LEU A 50 -2.73 4.09 -7.86
C LEU A 50 -3.89 3.79 -8.80
N GLN A 51 -4.98 4.57 -8.75
CA GLN A 51 -6.12 4.39 -9.64
C GLN A 51 -5.79 4.64 -11.11
N LYS A 52 -4.88 5.58 -11.40
CA LYS A 52 -4.44 5.89 -12.78
C LYS A 52 -3.42 4.89 -13.31
N ARG A 53 -2.70 4.18 -12.44
CA ARG A 53 -1.64 3.25 -12.84
C ARG A 53 -2.20 1.97 -13.44
N GLN A 54 -1.63 1.56 -14.57
CA GLN A 54 -1.99 0.30 -15.24
C GLN A 54 -1.18 -0.89 -14.71
N TYR A 55 0.01 -0.63 -14.17
CA TYR A 55 0.98 -1.62 -13.71
C TYR A 55 1.14 -1.59 -12.19
N LEU A 56 1.76 -2.65 -11.65
CA LEU A 56 2.13 -2.72 -10.24
C LEU A 56 3.18 -1.67 -9.88
N LEU A 57 3.28 -1.36 -8.59
CA LEU A 57 4.35 -0.51 -8.07
C LEU A 57 5.67 -1.28 -8.11
N GLU A 58 6.75 -0.62 -8.49
CA GLU A 58 8.11 -1.19 -8.42
C GLU A 58 8.75 -0.86 -7.06
N ASP A 59 9.69 -1.68 -6.58
CA ASP A 59 10.29 -1.49 -5.24
C ASP A 59 11.01 -0.15 -5.08
N ASP A 60 11.64 0.31 -6.16
CA ASP A 60 12.50 1.49 -6.16
C ASP A 60 11.78 2.80 -6.50
N GLN A 61 10.45 2.81 -6.39
CA GLN A 61 9.59 3.98 -6.61
C GLN A 61 9.26 4.69 -5.29
N ALA A 62 9.10 6.03 -5.37
CA ALA A 62 8.70 6.86 -4.23
C ALA A 62 7.36 6.41 -3.62
N ALA A 63 6.43 5.93 -4.47
CA ALA A 63 5.13 5.40 -4.05
C ALA A 63 5.26 4.18 -3.12
N THR A 64 6.10 3.22 -3.47
CA THR A 64 6.36 2.03 -2.66
C THR A 64 7.02 2.41 -1.33
N PHE A 65 8.00 3.31 -1.38
CA PHE A 65 8.63 3.82 -0.16
C PHE A 65 7.60 4.49 0.76
N LEU A 66 6.78 5.39 0.21
CA LEU A 66 5.83 6.19 0.96
C LEU A 66 4.77 5.31 1.67
N LEU A 67 4.27 4.27 1.00
CA LEU A 67 3.34 3.31 1.59
C LEU A 67 3.98 2.49 2.71
N CYS A 68 5.26 2.10 2.57
CA CYS A 68 5.92 1.26 3.58
C CYS A 68 6.53 2.04 4.75
N ALA A 69 6.78 3.34 4.58
CA ALA A 69 7.53 4.13 5.55
C ALA A 69 6.66 4.84 6.60
N ASN A 70 5.36 5.01 6.33
CA ASN A 70 4.43 5.68 7.22
C ASN A 70 3.61 4.68 8.04
N SER A 71 3.14 5.12 9.21
CA SER A 71 2.24 4.33 10.09
C SER A 71 0.77 4.77 10.02
N HIS A 72 0.42 5.58 9.02
CA HIS A 72 -0.92 6.12 8.85
C HIS A 72 -1.95 5.02 8.55
N ALA A 73 -3.19 5.22 9.00
CA ALA A 73 -4.29 4.39 8.57
C ALA A 73 -4.51 4.57 7.06
N TRP A 74 -4.90 3.49 6.39
CA TRP A 74 -5.26 3.55 4.97
C TRP A 74 -6.77 3.64 4.84
N SER A 75 -7.22 4.56 3.99
CA SER A 75 -8.62 4.57 3.56
C SER A 75 -8.96 3.28 2.82
N ASP A 76 -10.25 2.98 2.74
CA ASP A 76 -10.74 1.81 2.03
C ASP A 76 -10.36 1.91 0.54
N GLU A 77 -10.47 3.11 -0.04
CA GLU A 77 -10.10 3.40 -1.42
C GLU A 77 -8.62 3.16 -1.68
N LEU A 78 -7.73 3.61 -0.78
CA LEU A 78 -6.29 3.39 -0.90
C LEU A 78 -5.96 1.89 -0.86
N THR A 79 -6.58 1.17 0.09
CA THR A 79 -6.40 -0.27 0.26
C THR A 79 -6.78 -1.03 -1.02
N LEU A 80 -7.97 -0.73 -1.57
CA LEU A 80 -8.48 -1.39 -2.76
C LEU A 80 -7.72 -1.00 -4.02
N ALA A 81 -7.30 0.26 -4.15
CA ALA A 81 -6.49 0.73 -5.28
C ALA A 81 -5.13 0.03 -5.36
N LEU A 82 -4.52 -0.34 -4.23
CA LEU A 82 -3.30 -1.15 -4.22
C LEU A 82 -3.58 -2.62 -4.52
N LEU A 83 -4.63 -3.18 -3.92
CA LEU A 83 -4.84 -4.64 -3.91
C LEU A 83 -5.46 -5.19 -5.20
N HIS A 84 -6.38 -4.44 -5.84
CA HIS A 84 -7.06 -4.93 -7.04
C HIS A 84 -6.10 -5.21 -8.21
N PRO A 85 -5.16 -4.29 -8.57
CA PRO A 85 -4.17 -4.59 -9.61
C PRO A 85 -3.30 -5.79 -9.26
N PHE A 86 -2.96 -5.97 -7.98
CA PHE A 86 -2.18 -7.10 -7.50
C PHE A 86 -2.94 -8.43 -7.66
N LYS A 87 -4.21 -8.52 -7.25
CA LYS A 87 -5.06 -9.70 -7.47
C LYS A 87 -5.15 -10.05 -8.96
N ARG A 88 -5.38 -9.05 -9.81
CA ARG A 88 -5.43 -9.23 -11.27
C ARG A 88 -4.09 -9.72 -11.83
N PHE A 89 -2.97 -9.20 -11.34
CA PHE A 89 -1.64 -9.66 -11.73
C PHE A 89 -1.43 -11.13 -11.38
N LEU A 90 -1.79 -11.56 -10.16
CA LEU A 90 -1.66 -12.96 -9.76
C LEU A 90 -2.52 -13.91 -10.62
N ALA A 91 -3.70 -13.46 -11.06
CA ALA A 91 -4.57 -14.21 -11.96
C ALA A 91 -4.02 -14.31 -13.40
N GLY A 92 -3.18 -13.37 -13.83
CA GLY A 92 -2.70 -13.24 -15.21
C GLY A 92 -1.66 -14.26 -15.67
N GLY A 93 -1.13 -15.11 -14.77
CA GLY A 93 -0.37 -16.33 -15.10
C GLY A 93 1.03 -16.15 -15.73
N GLU A 94 1.35 -15.02 -16.35
CA GLU A 94 2.55 -14.84 -17.16
C GLU A 94 3.44 -13.66 -16.69
N ASN A 95 4.35 -13.91 -15.75
CA ASN A 95 5.63 -13.16 -15.65
C ASN A 95 6.62 -13.84 -14.68
N PRO A 96 7.93 -13.93 -14.98
CA PRO A 96 8.92 -14.58 -14.12
C PRO A 96 9.31 -13.69 -12.91
N PHE A 97 8.46 -13.73 -11.90
CA PHE A 97 8.76 -13.92 -10.48
C PHE A 97 9.73 -13.06 -9.65
N TRP A 98 10.64 -12.27 -10.21
CA TRP A 98 11.67 -11.60 -9.39
C TRP A 98 11.37 -10.15 -9.02
N ASN A 99 10.61 -9.41 -9.84
CA ASN A 99 10.41 -7.98 -9.61
C ASN A 99 9.29 -7.62 -8.62
N ILE A 100 8.51 -8.58 -8.14
CA ILE A 100 7.36 -8.29 -7.26
C ILE A 100 7.53 -8.71 -5.81
N TRP A 101 8.68 -9.24 -5.38
CA TRP A 101 8.81 -9.78 -4.02
C TRP A 101 8.70 -8.73 -2.91
N HIS A 102 8.94 -7.45 -3.23
CA HIS A 102 8.66 -6.33 -2.32
C HIS A 102 7.17 -6.20 -1.96
N TYR A 103 6.25 -6.77 -2.75
CA TYR A 103 4.84 -6.81 -2.38
C TYR A 103 4.59 -7.58 -1.09
N ALA A 104 5.46 -8.51 -0.68
CA ALA A 104 5.33 -9.16 0.63
C ALA A 104 5.41 -8.11 1.78
N ARG A 105 6.26 -7.08 1.61
CA ARG A 105 6.33 -5.94 2.55
C ARG A 105 5.05 -5.10 2.48
N LEU A 106 4.54 -4.80 1.28
CA LEU A 106 3.31 -4.03 1.11
C LEU A 106 2.10 -4.74 1.71
N LEU A 107 1.93 -6.05 1.50
CA LEU A 107 0.85 -6.85 2.09
C LEU A 107 0.94 -6.85 3.62
N LYS A 108 2.16 -6.97 4.17
CA LYS A 108 2.36 -6.87 5.62
C LYS A 108 1.91 -5.51 6.14
N VAL A 109 2.31 -4.42 5.49
CA VAL A 109 1.94 -3.05 5.89
C VAL A 109 0.43 -2.82 5.79
N LEU A 110 -0.17 -3.23 4.66
CA LEU A 110 -1.63 -3.20 4.44
C LEU A 110 -2.36 -3.89 5.58
N ALA A 111 -1.91 -5.07 6.02
CA ALA A 111 -2.56 -5.84 7.07
C ALA A 111 -2.72 -5.05 8.40
N TYR A 112 -1.79 -4.15 8.69
CA TYR A 112 -1.82 -3.30 9.89
C TYR A 112 -2.52 -1.95 9.68
N GLN A 113 -2.56 -1.45 8.44
CA GLN A 113 -2.98 -0.07 8.17
C GLN A 113 -4.38 0.03 7.58
N CYS A 114 -4.86 -1.00 6.88
CA CYS A 114 -6.21 -0.99 6.34
C CYS A 114 -7.28 -0.99 7.44
N ASN A 115 -8.48 -0.57 7.05
CA ASN A 115 -9.69 -0.78 7.83
C ASN A 115 -10.00 -2.28 7.95
N PRO A 116 -9.99 -2.86 9.16
CA PRO A 116 -10.26 -4.29 9.34
C PRO A 116 -11.72 -4.68 9.05
N GLY A 117 -12.64 -3.70 8.97
CA GLY A 117 -14.01 -3.92 8.49
C GLY A 117 -14.07 -4.44 7.05
N LEU A 118 -13.03 -4.21 6.25
CA LEU A 118 -12.94 -4.66 4.86
C LEU A 118 -12.65 -6.16 4.69
N ILE A 119 -12.43 -6.92 5.77
CA ILE A 119 -11.93 -8.29 5.68
C ILE A 119 -12.70 -9.18 4.69
N ASN A 120 -14.03 -9.09 4.66
CA ASN A 120 -14.84 -9.91 3.75
C ASN A 120 -14.55 -9.60 2.28
N GLN A 121 -14.36 -8.31 1.95
CA GLN A 121 -14.00 -7.86 0.60
C GLN A 121 -12.53 -8.17 0.27
N LEU A 122 -11.63 -8.08 1.24
CA LEU A 122 -10.22 -8.40 1.00
C LEU A 122 -9.99 -9.90 0.81
N ASN A 123 -10.82 -10.75 1.42
CA ASN A 123 -10.76 -12.21 1.32
C ASN A 123 -11.40 -12.79 0.04
N SER A 124 -12.05 -12.00 -0.80
CA SER A 124 -12.63 -12.48 -2.07
C SER A 124 -11.62 -12.45 -3.23
N ASP A 125 -11.95 -13.12 -4.33
CA ASP A 125 -11.31 -12.91 -5.65
C ASP A 125 -9.80 -13.20 -5.72
N TRP A 126 -9.30 -14.10 -4.88
CA TRP A 126 -7.94 -14.63 -4.99
C TRP A 126 -7.91 -15.83 -5.93
N THR A 127 -7.24 -15.70 -7.08
CA THR A 127 -7.01 -16.82 -8.02
C THR A 127 -5.81 -17.65 -7.58
N ILE A 128 -5.96 -18.38 -6.47
CA ILE A 128 -4.89 -19.17 -5.84
C ILE A 128 -4.49 -20.38 -6.70
N GLU A 129 -5.39 -20.87 -7.55
CA GLU A 129 -5.16 -22.07 -8.37
C GLU A 129 -4.09 -21.87 -9.45
N ALA A 130 -3.79 -20.63 -9.83
CA ALA A 130 -2.68 -20.31 -10.72
C ALA A 130 -1.33 -20.51 -10.01
N ALA A 131 -0.30 -20.98 -10.72
CA ALA A 131 1.03 -21.24 -10.14
C ALA A 131 1.65 -20.03 -9.41
N LEU A 132 1.38 -18.82 -9.91
CA LEU A 132 1.78 -17.57 -9.28
C LEU A 132 0.99 -17.30 -7.99
N GLY A 133 -0.33 -17.55 -7.99
CA GLY A 133 -1.17 -17.47 -6.80
C GLY A 133 -0.72 -18.40 -5.68
N GLN A 134 -0.44 -19.68 -5.99
CA GLN A 134 0.03 -20.66 -5.00
C GLN A 134 1.31 -20.23 -4.28
N ARG A 135 2.23 -19.59 -4.99
CA ARG A 135 3.51 -19.11 -4.42
C ARG A 135 3.33 -17.91 -3.49
N TRP A 136 2.26 -17.13 -3.64
CA TRP A 136 1.91 -16.00 -2.77
C TRP A 136 0.95 -16.37 -1.65
N GLN A 137 0.48 -17.63 -1.61
CA GLN A 137 -0.51 -18.10 -0.66
C GLN A 137 -0.12 -17.78 0.80
N ALA A 138 1.14 -18.04 1.17
CA ALA A 138 1.60 -17.82 2.53
C ALA A 138 1.54 -16.33 2.94
N GLU A 139 1.91 -15.43 2.05
CA GLU A 139 1.88 -13.98 2.29
C GLU A 139 0.44 -13.45 2.35
N ILE A 140 -0.44 -13.95 1.47
CA ILE A 140 -1.87 -13.63 1.46
C ILE A 140 -2.53 -14.11 2.76
N ASP A 141 -2.29 -15.35 3.17
CA ASP A 141 -2.85 -15.93 4.40
C ASP A 141 -2.39 -15.18 5.64
N ARG A 142 -1.10 -14.82 5.72
CA ARG A 142 -0.57 -14.00 6.82
C ARG A 142 -1.25 -12.64 6.88
N MET A 143 -1.40 -11.97 5.73
CA MET A 143 -2.10 -10.68 5.64
C MET A 143 -3.54 -10.80 6.14
N LEU A 144 -4.31 -11.75 5.60
CA LEU A 144 -5.71 -11.96 5.96
C LEU A 144 -5.88 -12.33 7.43
N THR A 145 -5.00 -13.18 7.97
CA THR A 145 -5.01 -13.57 9.39
C THR A 145 -4.85 -12.37 10.31
N VAL A 146 -3.91 -11.46 10.00
CA VAL A 146 -3.70 -10.24 10.80
C VAL A 146 -4.93 -9.32 10.73
N ILE A 147 -5.53 -9.16 9.55
CA ILE A 147 -6.73 -8.33 9.38
C ILE A 147 -7.92 -8.94 10.14
N GLN A 148 -8.14 -10.27 10.03
CA GLN A 148 -9.17 -10.99 10.77
C GLN A 148 -9.01 -10.85 12.27
N PHE A 149 -7.78 -10.95 12.78
CA PHE A 149 -7.48 -10.75 14.18
C PHE A 149 -7.84 -9.32 14.63
N ARG A 150 -7.40 -8.30 13.90
CA ARG A 150 -7.75 -6.89 14.18
C ARG A 150 -9.26 -6.66 14.19
N ALA A 151 -9.98 -7.24 13.21
CA ALA A 151 -11.44 -7.16 13.13
C ALA A 151 -12.12 -7.79 14.36
N LYS A 152 -11.64 -8.96 14.79
CA LYS A 152 -12.14 -9.64 16.00
C LYS A 152 -11.89 -8.82 17.27
N MET A 153 -10.71 -8.22 17.39
CA MET A 153 -10.37 -7.41 18.56
C MET A 153 -11.27 -6.18 18.67
N ILE A 154 -11.48 -5.44 17.57
CA ILE A 154 -12.38 -4.28 17.56
C ILE A 154 -13.80 -4.70 17.96
N ARG A 155 -14.34 -5.76 17.36
CA ARG A 155 -15.67 -6.27 17.73
C ARG A 155 -15.76 -6.61 19.22
N THR A 156 -14.76 -7.30 19.76
CA THR A 156 -14.73 -7.72 21.16
C THR A 156 -14.73 -6.51 22.11
N PHE A 157 -13.90 -5.50 21.84
CA PHE A 157 -13.85 -4.30 22.68
C PHE A 157 -15.07 -3.38 22.52
N SER A 158 -15.70 -3.34 21.36
CA SER A 158 -16.94 -2.57 21.14
C SER A 158 -18.16 -3.14 21.87
N HIS A 159 -18.13 -4.40 22.32
CA HIS A 159 -19.22 -5.02 23.08
C HIS A 159 -19.01 -4.97 24.60
N ILE A 160 -17.90 -4.40 25.07
CA ILE A 160 -17.53 -4.30 26.50
C ILE A 160 -17.68 -2.86 27.02
N GLY A 161 -18.00 -1.89 26.17
CA GLY A 161 -18.33 -0.50 26.54
C GLY A 161 -19.81 -0.20 26.40
#